data_AF-A0A4R8S3N1-F1
#
_entry.id   AF-A0A4R8S3N1-F1
#
_cell.length_a   1.000
_cell.length_b   1.000
_cell.length_c   1.000
_cell.angle_alpha   90.00
_cell.angle_beta   90.00
_cell.angle_gamma   90.00
#
_symmetry.space_group_name_H-M   'P 1'
#
loop_
_entity.id
_entity.type
_entity.pdbx_description
1 polymer ?
#
loop_
_entity_poly.entity_id
_entity_poly.type
_entity_poly.pdbx_seq_one_letter_code
_entity_poly.pdbx_strand_id
1 'polypeptide(L)'
;MSQTAVRTRRERNQFYDPPYLDESGSPGDLLRAAPMTARVFPGVAMPARAWRVLYRSTTATGDPIAVSGVVLIPDIPNPSRSTPLLGFAPGTQGLARSATVSRLLELGVEYEAGFLTAAVRRGWVVAVTDYPGLGTPGVHPYVIGKTNGRALLDVMRAARHLPQADLDAQGPAGIYGYSEGGNSAGWAAQLQPSYAPDMPLLGAAVGAAPVDFPELATDLDGGLFAFLLLYAGIGLDSAYPDLRLHSYLNRGGQLVTALLRRTHIVAAIALGLLLPKKRQRYLSGADPFVEPEWVAQLRDNSLGHIAPAAPLLVGAGRQDQVIPYRQVELLLQRWRALGVDVRQHPIRFGEHITAAPQFSRAGFAFLADHFSSAESRMLSREKEAG
;
A
#
# COMPACT_ATOMS: atom_id res chain seq x y z
N MET A 1 35.43 14.81 4.23
CA MET A 1 34.85 14.57 2.89
C MET A 1 34.44 13.10 2.82
N SER A 2 33.15 12.80 3.00
CA SER A 2 32.67 11.41 2.92
C SER A 2 32.52 11.02 1.45
N GLN A 3 33.38 10.15 0.95
CA GLN A 3 33.25 9.57 -0.39
C GLN A 3 32.12 8.54 -0.35
N THR A 4 30.89 8.99 -0.61
CA THR A 4 29.81 8.05 -0.93
C THR A 4 30.11 7.47 -2.31
N ALA A 5 30.65 6.25 -2.34
CA ALA A 5 30.93 5.55 -3.59
C ALA A 5 29.66 5.52 -4.46
N VAL A 6 29.77 6.02 -5.69
CA VAL A 6 28.68 5.98 -6.67
C VAL A 6 28.43 4.51 -7.02
N ARG A 7 27.41 3.90 -6.40
CA ARG A 7 27.03 2.52 -6.71
C ARG A 7 26.70 2.37 -8.18
N THR A 8 27.10 1.26 -8.79
CA THR A 8 26.79 0.98 -10.20
C THR A 8 25.29 0.68 -10.39
N ARG A 9 24.78 0.81 -11.62
CA ARG A 9 23.38 0.40 -11.94
C ARG A 9 23.14 -1.09 -11.61
N ARG A 10 24.17 -1.92 -11.75
CA ARG A 10 24.14 -3.35 -11.43
C ARG A 10 23.96 -3.59 -9.92
N GLU A 11 24.73 -2.90 -9.08
CA GLU A 11 24.61 -2.98 -7.62
C GLU A 11 23.25 -2.47 -7.11
N ARG A 12 22.73 -1.38 -7.70
CA ARG A 12 21.37 -0.90 -7.37
C ARG A 12 20.28 -1.91 -7.72
N ASN A 13 20.46 -2.69 -8.79
CA ASN A 13 19.52 -3.73 -9.17
C ASN A 13 19.63 -4.97 -8.26
N GLN A 14 20.86 -5.39 -7.92
CA GLN A 14 21.12 -6.54 -7.03
C GLN A 14 20.54 -6.38 -5.63
N PHE A 15 20.35 -5.14 -5.16
CA PHE A 15 19.69 -4.87 -3.88
C PHE A 15 18.30 -5.54 -3.79
N TYR A 16 17.60 -5.64 -4.92
CA TYR A 16 16.24 -6.15 -4.96
C TYR A 16 16.14 -7.65 -5.25
N ASP A 17 17.26 -8.32 -5.49
CA ASP A 17 17.29 -9.77 -5.76
C ASP A 17 17.44 -10.52 -4.45
N PRO A 18 16.37 -11.12 -3.91
CA PRO A 18 16.36 -11.57 -2.53
C PRO A 18 17.33 -12.71 -2.25
N PRO A 19 17.82 -12.83 -1.01
CA PRO A 19 18.46 -14.07 -0.58
C PRO A 19 17.43 -15.20 -0.56
N TYR A 20 17.91 -16.44 -0.42
CA TYR A 20 17.04 -17.55 -0.05
C TYR A 20 16.36 -17.26 1.30
N LEU A 21 15.06 -17.50 1.40
CA LEU A 21 14.29 -17.35 2.63
C LEU A 21 14.10 -18.74 3.23
N ASP A 22 14.89 -19.06 4.25
CA ASP A 22 14.74 -20.31 4.98
C ASP A 22 13.52 -20.28 5.93
N GLU A 23 13.27 -21.36 6.66
CA GLU A 23 12.12 -21.45 7.58
C GLU A 23 12.33 -20.69 8.90
N SER A 24 13.52 -20.16 9.18
CA SER A 24 13.88 -19.59 10.49
C SER A 24 13.52 -18.11 10.67
N GLY A 25 13.38 -17.37 9.57
CA GLY A 25 13.05 -15.95 9.62
C GLY A 25 11.57 -15.67 9.90
N SER A 26 11.31 -14.49 10.47
CA SER A 26 9.99 -13.99 10.82
C SER A 26 9.52 -12.88 9.86
N PRO A 27 8.21 -12.70 9.67
CA PRO A 27 7.70 -11.55 8.95
C PRO A 27 8.15 -10.22 9.59
N GLY A 28 8.66 -9.31 8.78
CA GLY A 28 9.27 -8.05 9.22
C GLY A 28 10.77 -8.09 9.47
N ASP A 29 11.42 -9.25 9.31
CA ASP A 29 12.88 -9.34 9.40
C ASP A 29 13.55 -8.49 8.33
N LEU A 30 14.52 -7.67 8.75
CA LEU A 30 15.29 -6.82 7.87
C LEU A 30 16.40 -7.63 7.20
N LEU A 31 16.22 -7.96 5.92
CA LEU A 31 17.17 -8.76 5.14
C LEU A 31 18.35 -7.91 4.66
N ARG A 32 18.08 -6.69 4.19
CA ARG A 32 19.10 -5.71 3.76
C ARG A 32 18.60 -4.30 3.98
N ALA A 33 19.54 -3.40 4.26
CA ALA A 33 19.29 -1.96 4.29
C ALA A 33 20.44 -1.21 3.62
N ALA A 34 20.12 -0.15 2.87
CA ALA A 34 21.12 0.73 2.27
C ALA A 34 20.64 2.18 2.24
N PRO A 35 21.52 3.16 2.51
CA PRO A 35 21.17 4.56 2.37
C PRO A 35 20.83 4.88 0.91
N MET A 36 19.87 5.76 0.72
CA MET A 36 19.50 6.32 -0.59
C MET A 36 19.12 7.80 -0.44
N THR A 37 19.03 8.52 -1.55
CA THR A 37 18.46 9.88 -1.56
C THR A 37 17.04 9.81 -2.09
N ALA A 38 16.05 10.03 -1.22
CA ALA A 38 14.67 10.23 -1.65
C ALA A 38 14.49 11.67 -2.17
N ARG A 39 13.73 11.84 -3.25
CA ARG A 39 13.53 13.10 -3.95
C ARG A 39 12.06 13.38 -4.15
N VAL A 40 11.66 14.65 -3.98
CA VAL A 40 10.30 15.12 -4.28
C VAL A 40 10.14 15.28 -5.80
N PHE A 41 11.16 15.85 -6.43
CA PHE A 41 11.28 16.07 -7.87
C PHE A 41 12.71 15.74 -8.30
N PRO A 42 12.99 15.52 -9.60
CA PRO A 42 14.35 15.29 -10.05
C PRO A 42 15.26 16.45 -9.59
N GLY A 43 16.35 16.11 -8.88
CA GLY A 43 17.28 17.09 -8.32
C GLY A 43 16.87 17.73 -6.98
N VAL A 44 15.63 17.53 -6.49
CA VAL A 44 15.14 18.10 -5.22
C VAL A 44 14.99 17.01 -4.18
N ALA A 45 15.92 16.96 -3.23
CA ALA A 45 15.90 15.99 -2.13
C ALA A 45 14.72 16.25 -1.16
N MET A 46 14.19 15.17 -0.58
CA MET A 46 13.27 15.26 0.56
C MET A 46 14.03 15.71 1.83
N PRO A 47 13.36 16.38 2.78
CA PRO A 47 13.95 16.73 4.08
C PRO A 47 13.97 15.51 5.03
N ALA A 48 14.59 14.42 4.56
CA ALA A 48 14.74 13.18 5.31
C ALA A 48 15.99 12.42 4.86
N ARG A 49 16.60 11.72 5.83
CA ARG A 49 17.47 10.59 5.56
C ARG A 49 16.62 9.41 5.09
N ALA A 50 17.00 8.78 3.98
CA ALA A 50 16.25 7.66 3.43
C ALA A 50 17.08 6.38 3.39
N TRP A 51 16.44 5.27 3.73
CA TRP A 51 17.01 3.93 3.66
C TRP A 51 16.12 3.06 2.81
N ARG A 52 16.68 2.49 1.75
CA ARG A 52 16.05 1.39 1.04
C ARG A 52 16.17 0.14 1.90
N VAL A 53 15.08 -0.57 2.06
CA VAL A 53 15.03 -1.81 2.84
C VAL A 53 14.55 -2.97 1.96
N LEU A 54 15.05 -4.15 2.26
CA LEU A 54 14.50 -5.43 1.79
C LEU A 54 14.15 -6.22 3.04
N TYR A 55 12.93 -6.70 3.13
CA TYR A 55 12.41 -7.37 4.31
C TYR A 55 11.62 -8.62 3.95
N ARG A 56 11.50 -9.52 4.91
CA ARG A 56 10.69 -10.73 4.81
C ARG A 56 9.22 -10.39 5.07
N SER A 57 8.33 -10.95 4.27
CA SER A 57 6.88 -10.84 4.40
C SER A 57 6.22 -12.17 4.03
N THR A 58 4.89 -12.16 3.85
CA THR A 58 4.10 -13.37 3.65
C THR A 58 3.09 -13.18 2.51
N THR A 59 2.99 -14.15 1.60
CA THR A 59 2.01 -14.15 0.50
C THR A 59 0.58 -14.31 1.02
N ALA A 60 -0.43 -14.21 0.15
CA ALA A 60 -1.83 -14.47 0.51
C ALA A 60 -2.05 -15.89 1.03
N THR A 61 -1.33 -16.86 0.50
CA THR A 61 -1.40 -18.31 0.82
C THR A 61 -0.61 -18.69 2.06
N GLY A 62 0.25 -17.81 2.59
CA GLY A 62 1.03 -18.05 3.81
C GLY A 62 2.51 -18.33 3.58
N ASP A 63 2.97 -18.31 2.32
CA ASP A 63 4.37 -18.60 1.98
C ASP A 63 5.28 -17.38 2.24
N PRO A 64 6.56 -17.59 2.62
CA PRO A 64 7.49 -16.49 2.81
C PRO A 64 7.84 -15.82 1.47
N ILE A 65 7.89 -14.48 1.47
CA ILE A 65 8.28 -13.67 0.30
C ILE A 65 9.15 -12.48 0.71
N ALA A 66 10.05 -12.05 -0.16
CA ALA A 66 10.85 -10.85 0.05
C ALA A 66 10.23 -9.64 -0.64
N VAL A 67 10.19 -8.53 0.08
CA VAL A 67 9.59 -7.27 -0.39
C VAL A 67 10.55 -6.14 -0.12
N SER A 68 10.65 -5.20 -1.05
CA SER A 68 11.44 -3.98 -0.83
C SER A 68 10.56 -2.83 -0.35
N GLY A 69 11.21 -1.79 0.16
CA GLY A 69 10.54 -0.57 0.58
C GLY A 69 11.54 0.54 0.87
N VAL A 70 11.04 1.61 1.46
CA VAL A 70 11.87 2.71 1.94
C VAL A 70 11.42 3.13 3.34
N VAL A 71 12.40 3.45 4.19
CA VAL A 71 12.20 4.10 5.48
C VAL A 71 12.72 5.53 5.36
N LEU A 72 11.84 6.50 5.54
CA LEU A 72 12.14 7.93 5.52
C LEU A 72 12.20 8.42 6.96
N ILE A 73 13.35 8.95 7.36
CA ILE A 73 13.63 9.42 8.71
C ILE A 73 13.79 10.94 8.63
N PRO A 74 12.91 11.73 9.27
CA PRO A 74 12.97 13.19 9.22
C PRO A 74 14.34 13.74 9.63
N ASP A 75 14.78 14.80 8.97
CA ASP A 75 15.99 15.53 9.37
C ASP A 75 15.76 16.42 10.61
N ILE A 76 14.49 16.69 10.92
CA ILE A 76 14.10 17.46 12.09
C ILE A 76 14.00 16.55 13.32
N PRO A 77 14.47 16.99 14.50
CA PRO A 77 14.19 16.30 15.75
C PRO A 77 12.68 16.17 15.95
N ASN A 78 12.23 15.02 16.44
CA ASN A 78 10.84 14.87 16.86
C ASN A 78 10.67 15.54 18.24
N PRO A 79 9.74 16.50 18.41
CA PRO A 79 9.48 17.11 19.71
C PRO A 79 8.80 16.16 20.71
N SER A 80 8.18 15.08 20.25
CA SER A 80 7.56 14.05 21.09
C SER A 80 8.61 13.15 21.74
N ARG A 81 8.27 12.61 22.91
CA ARG A 81 9.14 11.67 23.65
C ARG A 81 9.34 10.34 22.91
N SER A 82 8.38 9.94 22.07
CA SER A 82 8.47 8.76 21.22
C SER A 82 8.11 9.12 19.79
N THR A 83 9.00 8.79 18.85
CA THR A 83 8.84 9.14 17.43
C THR A 83 7.74 8.29 16.79
N PRO A 84 6.65 8.88 16.26
CA PRO A 84 5.62 8.10 15.59
C PRO A 84 6.10 7.46 14.30
N LEU A 85 5.66 6.22 14.09
CA LEU A 85 5.86 5.45 12.87
C LEU A 85 4.60 5.49 12.01
N LEU A 86 4.71 5.99 10.79
CA LEU A 86 3.67 5.89 9.77
C LEU A 86 3.99 4.75 8.80
N GLY A 87 3.13 3.74 8.73
CA GLY A 87 3.05 2.84 7.58
C GLY A 87 2.32 3.53 6.44
N PHE A 88 2.99 3.70 5.31
CA PHE A 88 2.40 4.28 4.10
C PHE A 88 2.21 3.18 3.04
N ALA A 89 0.96 2.96 2.66
CA ALA A 89 0.57 2.07 1.58
C ALA A 89 0.38 2.89 0.29
N PRO A 90 1.28 2.77 -0.70
CA PRO A 90 1.14 3.49 -1.97
C PRO A 90 -0.12 3.06 -2.72
N GLY A 91 -0.69 4.01 -3.46
CA GLY A 91 -1.65 3.73 -4.52
C GLY A 91 -1.00 2.96 -5.68
N THR A 92 -1.77 2.77 -6.75
CA THR A 92 -1.33 1.94 -7.88
C THR A 92 -0.09 2.48 -8.54
N GLN A 93 1.00 1.70 -8.48
CA GLN A 93 2.27 2.03 -9.13
C GLN A 93 2.36 1.43 -10.53
N GLY A 94 1.78 0.26 -10.75
CA GLY A 94 1.94 -0.51 -11.98
C GLY A 94 2.08 -2.00 -11.68
N LEU A 95 2.43 -2.78 -12.70
CA LEU A 95 2.79 -4.20 -12.55
C LEU A 95 4.25 -4.46 -12.93
N ALA A 96 4.90 -3.49 -13.58
CA ALA A 96 6.29 -3.61 -13.95
C ALA A 96 7.17 -3.68 -12.69
N ARG A 97 8.19 -4.53 -12.71
CA ARG A 97 9.23 -4.54 -11.67
C ARG A 97 9.96 -3.19 -11.53
N SER A 98 9.86 -2.28 -12.51
CA SER A 98 10.39 -0.91 -12.43
C SER A 98 9.43 0.10 -11.78
N ALA A 99 8.16 -0.24 -11.60
CA ALA A 99 7.16 0.56 -10.89
C ALA A 99 7.33 0.44 -9.37
N THR A 100 8.56 0.63 -8.91
CA THR A 100 8.99 0.44 -7.52
C THR A 100 9.09 1.79 -6.85
N VAL A 101 8.33 2.04 -5.79
CA VAL A 101 8.29 3.34 -5.10
C VAL A 101 9.68 3.79 -4.64
N SER A 102 10.48 2.89 -4.06
CA SER A 102 11.85 3.17 -3.63
C SER A 102 12.82 3.53 -4.77
N ARG A 103 12.52 3.17 -6.04
CA ARG A 103 13.28 3.63 -7.22
C ARG A 103 12.73 4.95 -7.73
N LEU A 104 11.40 5.09 -7.80
CA LEU A 104 10.73 6.29 -8.27
C LEU A 104 11.07 7.49 -7.36
N LEU A 105 11.12 7.28 -6.05
CA LEU A 105 11.62 8.26 -5.08
C LEU A 105 13.10 8.58 -5.26
N GLU A 106 13.94 7.60 -5.59
CA GLU A 106 15.36 7.87 -5.88
C GLU A 106 15.50 8.79 -7.11
N LEU A 107 14.65 8.59 -8.11
CA LEU A 107 14.63 9.39 -9.34
C LEU A 107 13.88 10.73 -9.19
N GLY A 108 13.07 10.89 -8.15
CA GLY A 108 12.20 12.04 -7.94
C GLY A 108 10.99 12.07 -8.87
N VAL A 109 10.47 10.90 -9.26
CA VAL A 109 9.31 10.76 -10.17
C VAL A 109 8.15 10.00 -9.53
N GLU A 110 8.22 9.74 -8.22
CA GLU A 110 7.11 9.18 -7.44
C GLU A 110 5.98 10.22 -7.32
N TYR A 111 4.78 9.87 -7.77
CA TYR A 111 3.66 10.82 -7.81
C TYR A 111 3.09 11.13 -6.40
N GLU A 112 3.31 10.25 -5.42
CA GLU A 112 2.90 10.46 -4.02
C GLU A 112 3.98 11.12 -3.15
N ALA A 113 5.11 11.54 -3.75
CA ALA A 113 6.24 12.13 -3.02
C ALA A 113 5.84 13.36 -2.18
N GLY A 114 4.83 14.11 -2.61
CA GLY A 114 4.26 15.22 -1.85
C GLY A 114 3.60 14.78 -0.52
N PHE A 115 2.85 13.67 -0.54
CA PHE A 115 2.21 13.12 0.68
C PHE A 115 3.25 12.57 1.65
N LEU A 116 4.26 11.86 1.13
CA LEU A 116 5.39 11.37 1.92
C LEU A 116 6.17 12.52 2.56
N THR A 117 6.44 13.59 1.80
CA THR A 117 7.08 14.80 2.33
C THR A 117 6.25 15.47 3.42
N ALA A 118 4.92 15.50 3.27
CA ALA A 118 4.02 16.06 4.27
C ALA A 118 4.01 15.23 5.57
N ALA A 119 4.12 13.90 5.49
CA ALA A 119 4.26 13.03 6.65
C ALA A 119 5.63 13.23 7.35
N VAL A 120 6.72 13.23 6.58
CA VAL A 120 8.07 13.49 7.09
C VAL A 120 8.16 14.84 7.81
N ARG A 121 7.56 15.90 7.25
CA ARG A 121 7.53 17.25 7.86
C ARG A 121 6.77 17.33 9.18
N ARG A 122 6.00 16.30 9.55
CA ARG A 122 5.35 16.18 10.87
C ARG A 122 6.27 15.53 11.90
N GLY A 123 7.51 15.20 11.55
CA GLY A 123 8.45 14.53 12.43
C GLY A 123 8.24 13.01 12.52
N TRP A 124 7.43 12.42 11.64
CA TRP A 124 7.16 10.99 11.64
C TRP A 124 8.21 10.22 10.83
N VAL A 125 8.65 9.07 11.34
CA VAL A 125 9.33 8.09 10.49
C VAL A 125 8.28 7.45 9.60
N VAL A 126 8.56 7.38 8.30
CA VAL A 126 7.62 6.84 7.32
C VAL A 126 8.19 5.56 6.71
N ALA A 127 7.53 4.43 6.94
CA ALA A 127 7.83 3.15 6.32
C ALA A 127 6.89 2.93 5.13
N VAL A 128 7.45 2.89 3.93
CA VAL A 128 6.71 2.73 2.67
C VAL A 128 7.05 1.37 2.08
N THR A 129 6.03 0.56 1.82
CA THR A 129 6.20 -0.71 1.11
C THR A 129 6.26 -0.47 -0.39
N ASP A 130 7.13 -1.18 -1.11
CA ASP A 130 7.03 -1.23 -2.58
C ASP A 130 5.91 -2.17 -3.04
N TYR A 131 5.41 -3.05 -2.17
CA TYR A 131 4.64 -4.27 -2.45
C TYR A 131 5.43 -5.41 -3.13
N PRO A 132 5.01 -6.68 -2.96
CA PRO A 132 5.65 -7.80 -3.65
C PRO A 132 5.60 -7.65 -5.17
N GLY A 133 6.63 -8.14 -5.86
CA GLY A 133 6.75 -8.08 -7.34
C GLY A 133 7.11 -6.70 -7.89
N LEU A 134 6.97 -5.63 -7.09
CA LEU A 134 7.47 -4.29 -7.43
C LEU A 134 8.87 -4.15 -6.87
N GLY A 135 9.86 -4.18 -7.74
CA GLY A 135 11.27 -4.15 -7.36
C GLY A 135 11.85 -5.55 -7.13
N THR A 136 11.17 -6.45 -6.43
CA THR A 136 11.58 -7.86 -6.24
C THR A 136 11.07 -8.78 -7.37
N PRO A 137 11.56 -10.04 -7.51
CA PRO A 137 11.05 -10.98 -8.51
C PRO A 137 9.56 -11.30 -8.32
N GLY A 138 8.91 -11.73 -9.40
CA GLY A 138 7.48 -12.07 -9.42
C GLY A 138 6.62 -11.01 -10.11
N VAL A 139 5.31 -11.25 -10.12
CA VAL A 139 4.31 -10.29 -10.58
C VAL A 139 3.65 -9.68 -9.35
N HIS A 140 3.38 -8.38 -9.39
CA HIS A 140 2.70 -7.71 -8.29
C HIS A 140 1.28 -8.29 -8.12
N PRO A 141 0.93 -8.81 -6.94
CA PRO A 141 -0.43 -9.28 -6.63
C PRO A 141 -1.31 -8.06 -6.38
N TYR A 142 -1.56 -7.30 -7.45
CA TYR A 142 -2.30 -6.05 -7.46
C TYR A 142 -3.65 -6.21 -6.78
N VAL A 143 -3.94 -5.31 -5.84
CA VAL A 143 -5.13 -5.28 -4.97
C VAL A 143 -5.41 -6.56 -4.16
N ILE A 144 -4.44 -7.46 -4.02
CA ILE A 144 -4.56 -8.63 -3.14
C ILE A 144 -4.25 -8.22 -1.70
N GLY A 145 -5.32 -7.81 -1.03
CA GLY A 145 -5.27 -7.21 0.30
C GLY A 145 -4.53 -8.02 1.36
N LYS A 146 -4.70 -9.36 1.37
CA LYS A 146 -3.97 -10.23 2.30
C LYS A 146 -2.46 -10.09 2.17
N THR A 147 -1.97 -10.11 0.93
CA THR A 147 -0.54 -9.97 0.65
C THR A 147 -0.05 -8.54 0.91
N ASN A 148 -0.74 -7.54 0.37
CA ASN A 148 -0.30 -6.15 0.44
C ASN A 148 -0.41 -5.57 1.85
N GLY A 149 -1.44 -5.95 2.61
CA GLY A 149 -1.61 -5.55 4.02
C GLY A 149 -0.54 -6.15 4.93
N ARG A 150 -0.15 -7.42 4.71
CA ARG A 150 0.98 -8.05 5.41
C ARG A 150 2.30 -7.35 5.08
N ALA A 151 2.56 -7.08 3.81
CA ALA A 151 3.74 -6.32 3.38
C ALA A 151 3.82 -4.93 4.04
N LEU A 152 2.69 -4.24 4.20
CA LEU A 152 2.64 -2.96 4.91
C LEU A 152 3.00 -3.09 6.39
N LEU A 153 2.44 -4.06 7.11
CA LEU A 153 2.78 -4.30 8.52
C LEU A 153 4.24 -4.72 8.68
N ASP A 154 4.75 -5.53 7.76
CA ASP A 154 6.11 -6.05 7.81
C ASP A 154 7.16 -4.99 7.46
N VAL A 155 6.87 -4.02 6.57
CA VAL A 155 7.79 -2.87 6.38
C VAL A 155 7.86 -1.98 7.62
N MET A 156 6.76 -1.87 8.38
CA MET A 156 6.74 -1.14 9.66
C MET A 156 7.59 -1.86 10.71
N ARG A 157 7.53 -3.19 10.79
CA ARG A 157 8.45 -4.00 11.62
C ARG A 157 9.90 -3.83 11.18
N ALA A 158 10.16 -3.91 9.88
CA ALA A 158 11.51 -3.71 9.34
C ALA A 158 12.06 -2.31 9.65
N ALA A 159 11.20 -1.28 9.67
CA ALA A 159 11.59 0.06 10.11
C ALA A 159 11.96 0.12 11.59
N ARG A 160 11.28 -0.63 12.47
CA ARG A 160 11.66 -0.76 13.89
C ARG A 160 12.97 -1.52 14.07
N HIS A 161 13.26 -2.47 13.20
CA HIS A 161 14.54 -3.19 13.19
C HIS A 161 15.68 -2.40 12.54
N LEU A 162 15.43 -1.22 11.96
CA LEU A 162 16.44 -0.37 11.37
C LEU A 162 17.04 0.56 12.44
N PRO A 163 18.31 0.39 12.87
CA PRO A 163 18.87 1.18 13.96
C PRO A 163 18.87 2.69 13.71
N GLN A 164 18.99 3.10 12.45
CA GLN A 164 19.04 4.51 12.07
C GLN A 164 17.71 5.25 12.22
N ALA A 165 16.60 4.50 12.29
CA ALA A 165 15.27 5.05 12.50
C ALA A 165 14.99 5.39 13.97
N ASP A 166 15.71 4.74 14.90
CA ASP A 166 15.62 4.99 16.35
C ASP A 166 14.17 5.00 16.86
N LEU A 167 13.43 3.93 16.52
CA LEU A 167 12.03 3.76 16.86
C LEU A 167 11.86 2.86 18.08
N ASP A 168 11.04 3.30 19.03
CA ASP A 168 10.63 2.46 20.15
C ASP A 168 9.82 1.26 19.67
N ALA A 169 10.15 0.07 20.17
CA ALA A 169 9.42 -1.16 19.84
C ALA A 169 7.93 -1.10 20.25
N GLN A 170 7.57 -0.25 21.20
CA GLN A 170 6.18 0.00 21.63
C GLN A 170 5.72 1.44 21.34
N GLY A 171 6.48 2.18 20.52
CA GLY A 171 6.17 3.55 20.15
C GLY A 171 4.92 3.67 19.26
N PRO A 172 4.29 4.84 19.19
CA PRO A 172 3.03 5.05 18.49
C PRO A 172 3.15 4.74 17.00
N ALA A 173 2.20 3.98 16.46
CA ALA A 173 2.15 3.64 15.04
C ALA A 173 0.80 4.00 14.41
N GLY A 174 0.82 4.40 13.14
CA GLY A 174 -0.37 4.69 12.34
C GLY A 174 -0.22 4.21 10.91
N ILE A 175 -1.33 4.05 10.20
CA ILE A 175 -1.35 3.61 8.79
C ILE A 175 -2.08 4.64 7.93
N TYR A 176 -1.57 4.87 6.73
CA TYR A 176 -2.25 5.65 5.69
C TYR A 176 -2.16 4.96 4.33
N GLY A 177 -3.23 5.03 3.55
CA GLY A 177 -3.21 4.70 2.13
C GLY A 177 -4.41 5.23 1.37
N TYR A 178 -4.26 5.37 0.05
CA TYR A 178 -5.29 5.85 -0.87
C TYR A 178 -5.41 4.97 -2.13
N SER A 179 -6.62 4.76 -2.67
CA SER A 179 -6.86 3.89 -3.84
C SER A 179 -6.48 2.42 -3.54
N GLU A 180 -5.63 1.77 -4.34
CA GLU A 180 -5.02 0.47 -3.97
C GLU A 180 -4.36 0.51 -2.58
N GLY A 181 -3.70 1.62 -2.25
CA GLY A 181 -3.12 1.85 -0.94
C GLY A 181 -4.17 1.91 0.15
N GLY A 182 -5.37 2.40 -0.17
CA GLY A 182 -6.52 2.37 0.72
C GLY A 182 -6.96 0.94 1.01
N ASN A 183 -7.06 0.09 -0.01
CA ASN A 183 -7.35 -1.34 0.20
C ASN A 183 -6.29 -2.00 1.10
N SER A 184 -5.02 -1.76 0.79
CA SER A 184 -3.88 -2.31 1.53
C SER A 184 -3.81 -1.81 2.98
N ALA A 185 -4.09 -0.52 3.21
CA ALA A 185 -4.20 0.08 4.53
C ALA A 185 -5.36 -0.51 5.35
N GLY A 186 -6.53 -0.70 4.72
CA GLY A 186 -7.67 -1.36 5.34
C GLY A 186 -7.34 -2.81 5.74
N TRP A 187 -6.68 -3.55 4.85
CA TRP A 187 -6.27 -4.93 5.12
C TRP A 187 -5.22 -5.02 6.22
N ALA A 188 -4.23 -4.14 6.23
CA ALA A 188 -3.26 -4.06 7.30
C ALA A 188 -3.94 -3.80 8.66
N ALA A 189 -4.91 -2.88 8.71
CA ALA A 189 -5.68 -2.61 9.93
C ALA A 189 -6.50 -3.83 10.40
N GLN A 190 -7.13 -4.55 9.46
CA GLN A 190 -7.87 -5.79 9.75
C GLN A 190 -6.97 -6.93 10.24
N LEU A 191 -5.77 -7.04 9.68
CA LEU A 191 -4.83 -8.12 9.99
C LEU A 191 -4.01 -7.83 11.24
N GLN A 192 -3.84 -6.56 11.63
CA GLN A 192 -2.98 -6.18 12.75
C GLN A 192 -3.27 -7.01 14.02
N PRO A 193 -4.52 -7.22 14.48
CA PRO A 193 -4.77 -7.97 15.72
C PRO A 193 -4.28 -9.43 15.71
N SER A 194 -4.27 -10.09 14.54
CA SER A 194 -3.92 -11.52 14.43
C SER A 194 -2.53 -11.75 13.83
N TYR A 195 -2.07 -10.88 12.94
CA TYR A 195 -0.80 -11.02 12.21
C TYR A 195 0.32 -10.16 12.81
N ALA A 196 -0.01 -8.98 13.35
CA ALA A 196 0.94 -8.06 13.96
C ALA A 196 0.47 -7.49 15.31
N PRO A 197 0.17 -8.36 16.29
CA PRO A 197 -0.30 -7.91 17.60
C PRO A 197 0.75 -7.08 18.35
N ASP A 198 2.03 -7.20 17.99
CA ASP A 198 3.17 -6.42 18.46
C ASP A 198 3.19 -4.97 17.95
N MET A 199 2.34 -4.62 16.98
CA MET A 199 2.25 -3.27 16.42
C MET A 199 1.18 -2.44 17.16
N PRO A 200 1.56 -1.47 18.02
CA PRO A 200 0.65 -0.57 18.73
C PRO A 200 0.04 0.46 17.78
N LEU A 201 -0.91 0.01 16.96
CA LEU A 201 -1.59 0.81 15.96
C LEU A 201 -2.64 1.71 16.63
N LEU A 202 -2.41 3.03 16.59
CA LEU A 202 -3.27 4.04 17.21
C LEU A 202 -4.37 4.56 16.28
N GLY A 203 -4.27 4.29 14.98
CA GLY A 203 -5.30 4.60 13.99
C GLY A 203 -4.86 4.26 12.56
N ALA A 204 -5.83 4.15 11.66
CA ALA A 204 -5.55 4.07 10.23
C ALA A 204 -6.48 4.95 9.38
N ALA A 205 -5.92 5.59 8.36
CA ALA A 205 -6.63 6.41 7.39
C ALA A 205 -6.70 5.69 6.04
N VAL A 206 -7.91 5.32 5.62
CA VAL A 206 -8.21 4.44 4.49
C VAL A 206 -9.01 5.21 3.43
N GLY A 207 -8.32 5.68 2.40
CA GLY A 207 -8.89 6.57 1.38
C GLY A 207 -9.24 5.86 0.08
N ALA A 208 -10.41 6.14 -0.48
CA ALA A 208 -10.86 5.63 -1.78
C ALA A 208 -10.55 4.14 -2.01
N ALA A 209 -10.74 3.31 -0.99
CA ALA A 209 -10.37 1.90 -1.03
C ALA A 209 -11.34 1.11 -1.92
N PRO A 210 -10.85 0.26 -2.85
CA PRO A 210 -11.61 -0.87 -3.35
C PRO A 210 -12.07 -1.76 -2.19
N VAL A 211 -13.37 -2.03 -2.06
CA VAL A 211 -13.94 -2.73 -0.89
C VAL A 211 -14.63 -4.03 -1.30
N ASP A 212 -15.56 -3.98 -2.25
CA ASP A 212 -16.25 -5.15 -2.78
C ASP A 212 -15.82 -5.39 -4.23
N PHE A 213 -14.95 -6.38 -4.42
CA PHE A 213 -14.36 -6.65 -5.73
C PHE A 213 -15.35 -7.20 -6.76
N PRO A 214 -16.30 -8.10 -6.44
CA PRO A 214 -17.34 -8.50 -7.40
C PRO A 214 -18.19 -7.32 -7.91
N GLU A 215 -18.58 -6.41 -7.01
CA GLU A 215 -19.30 -5.20 -7.39
C GLU A 215 -18.45 -4.27 -8.25
N LEU A 216 -17.20 -4.02 -7.84
CA LEU A 216 -16.28 -3.16 -8.58
C LEU A 216 -15.93 -3.73 -9.97
N ALA A 217 -15.87 -5.05 -10.10
CA ALA A 217 -15.67 -5.72 -11.38
C ALA A 217 -16.77 -5.37 -12.39
N THR A 218 -18.00 -5.20 -11.89
CA THR A 218 -19.16 -4.77 -12.70
C THR A 218 -19.10 -3.28 -13.01
N ASP A 219 -18.76 -2.45 -12.02
CA ASP A 219 -18.73 -0.99 -12.18
C ASP A 219 -17.71 -0.48 -13.18
N LEU A 220 -16.50 -1.07 -13.17
CA LEU A 220 -15.42 -0.63 -14.03
C LEU A 220 -15.62 -1.10 -15.49
N ASP A 221 -16.44 -2.13 -15.73
CA ASP A 221 -16.60 -2.71 -17.06
C ASP A 221 -17.36 -1.79 -18.03
N GLY A 222 -16.67 -1.33 -19.06
CA GLY A 222 -17.17 -0.32 -20.00
C GLY A 222 -16.75 1.11 -19.65
N GLY A 223 -16.19 1.33 -18.45
CA GLY A 223 -15.71 2.63 -18.02
C GLY A 223 -14.33 3.00 -18.57
N LEU A 224 -13.92 4.25 -18.35
CA LEU A 224 -12.61 4.77 -18.79
C LEU A 224 -11.43 3.97 -18.21
N PHE A 225 -11.60 3.48 -16.98
CA PHE A 225 -10.59 2.76 -16.21
C PHE A 225 -10.76 1.23 -16.24
N ALA A 226 -11.51 0.68 -17.21
CA ALA A 226 -11.77 -0.76 -17.32
C ALA A 226 -10.49 -1.63 -17.42
N PHE A 227 -9.36 -1.07 -17.87
CA PHE A 227 -8.09 -1.78 -17.89
C PHE A 227 -7.63 -2.22 -16.49
N LEU A 228 -8.10 -1.56 -15.42
CA LEU A 228 -7.82 -1.95 -14.04
C LEU A 228 -8.40 -3.34 -13.72
N LEU A 229 -9.44 -3.80 -14.43
CA LEU A 229 -9.93 -5.17 -14.31
C LEU A 229 -8.90 -6.18 -14.81
N LEU A 230 -8.19 -5.86 -15.90
CA LEU A 230 -7.09 -6.72 -16.35
C LEU A 230 -5.95 -6.72 -15.34
N TYR A 231 -5.61 -5.56 -14.76
CA TYR A 231 -4.64 -5.49 -13.66
C TYR A 231 -5.07 -6.36 -12.46
N ALA A 232 -6.32 -6.27 -12.02
CA ALA A 232 -6.87 -7.09 -10.94
C ALA A 232 -6.82 -8.57 -11.29
N GLY A 233 -7.20 -8.95 -12.51
CA GLY A 233 -7.11 -10.33 -12.96
C GLY A 233 -5.68 -10.87 -12.92
N ILE A 234 -4.71 -10.06 -13.34
CA ILE A 234 -3.28 -10.40 -13.28
C ILE A 234 -2.80 -10.54 -11.83
N GLY A 235 -3.23 -9.65 -10.95
CA GLY A 235 -2.90 -9.70 -9.52
C GLY A 235 -3.46 -10.94 -8.83
N LEU A 236 -4.74 -11.27 -9.10
CA LEU A 236 -5.38 -12.48 -8.59
C LEU A 236 -4.68 -13.74 -9.07
N ASP A 237 -4.45 -13.88 -10.38
CA ASP A 237 -3.75 -15.04 -10.94
C ASP A 237 -2.31 -15.17 -10.42
N SER A 238 -1.64 -14.05 -10.13
CA SER A 238 -0.31 -14.06 -9.52
C SER A 238 -0.32 -14.54 -8.07
N ALA A 239 -1.39 -14.25 -7.31
CA ALA A 239 -1.52 -14.69 -5.91
C ALA A 239 -2.12 -16.09 -5.79
N TYR A 240 -2.92 -16.50 -6.77
CA TYR A 240 -3.66 -17.76 -6.82
C TYR A 240 -3.52 -18.40 -8.21
N PRO A 241 -2.38 -19.07 -8.52
CA PRO A 241 -2.08 -19.55 -9.87
C PRO A 241 -3.06 -20.58 -10.44
N ASP A 242 -3.83 -21.26 -9.57
CA ASP A 242 -4.88 -22.22 -9.97
C ASP A 242 -6.05 -21.55 -10.73
N LEU A 243 -6.19 -20.23 -10.61
CA LEU A 243 -7.18 -19.44 -11.36
C LEU A 243 -6.90 -19.41 -12.87
N ARG A 244 -5.64 -19.64 -13.29
CA ARG A 244 -5.22 -19.83 -14.68
C ARG A 244 -5.77 -18.78 -15.64
N LEU A 245 -5.64 -17.48 -15.33
CA LEU A 245 -6.18 -16.38 -16.15
C LEU A 245 -5.90 -16.54 -17.64
N HIS A 246 -4.70 -17.02 -18.00
CA HIS A 246 -4.31 -17.22 -19.40
C HIS A 246 -5.28 -18.09 -20.20
N SER A 247 -5.96 -19.07 -19.60
CA SER A 247 -6.92 -19.93 -20.30
C SER A 247 -8.24 -19.24 -20.66
N TYR A 248 -8.56 -18.12 -20.00
CA TYR A 248 -9.75 -17.31 -20.30
C TYR A 248 -9.50 -16.29 -21.40
N LEU A 249 -8.23 -15.96 -21.69
CA LEU A 249 -7.86 -14.88 -22.59
C LEU A 249 -7.82 -15.33 -24.05
N ASN A 250 -8.43 -14.54 -24.93
CA ASN A 250 -8.16 -14.63 -26.35
C ASN A 250 -6.77 -14.06 -26.70
N ARG A 251 -6.32 -14.19 -27.96
CA ARG A 251 -5.00 -13.69 -28.40
C ARG A 251 -4.77 -12.21 -28.09
N GLY A 252 -5.81 -11.38 -28.23
CA GLY A 252 -5.75 -9.96 -27.87
C GLY A 252 -5.59 -9.77 -26.36
N GLY A 253 -6.36 -10.49 -25.55
CA GLY A 253 -6.23 -10.49 -24.09
C GLY A 253 -4.84 -10.93 -23.61
N GLN A 254 -4.27 -11.96 -24.21
CA GLN A 254 -2.90 -12.42 -23.90
C GLN A 254 -1.87 -11.32 -24.22
N LEU A 255 -1.97 -10.67 -25.39
CA LEU A 255 -1.09 -9.57 -25.77
C LEU A 255 -1.22 -8.37 -24.80
N VAL A 256 -2.45 -7.95 -24.51
CA VAL A 256 -2.69 -6.79 -23.63
C VAL A 256 -2.22 -7.08 -22.21
N THR A 257 -2.51 -8.26 -21.65
CA THR A 257 -2.05 -8.61 -20.29
C THR A 257 -0.54 -8.77 -20.19
N ALA A 258 0.14 -9.23 -21.26
CA ALA A 258 1.60 -9.23 -21.34
C ALA A 258 2.18 -7.81 -21.38
N LEU A 259 1.54 -6.89 -22.08
CA LEU A 259 1.94 -5.47 -22.12
C LEU A 259 1.71 -4.79 -20.75
N LEU A 260 0.54 -5.00 -20.14
CA LEU A 260 0.18 -4.42 -18.84
C LEU A 260 1.12 -4.89 -17.71
N ARG A 261 1.65 -6.11 -17.76
CA ARG A 261 2.71 -6.57 -16.83
C ARG A 261 3.98 -5.73 -16.87
N ARG A 262 4.17 -4.95 -17.92
CA ARG A 262 5.37 -4.12 -18.15
C ARG A 262 5.10 -2.63 -17.99
N THR A 263 3.92 -2.23 -17.53
CA THR A 263 3.55 -0.83 -17.38
C THR A 263 3.69 -0.32 -15.94
N HIS A 264 4.14 0.92 -15.84
CA HIS A 264 3.83 1.82 -14.73
C HIS A 264 2.40 2.36 -14.89
N ILE A 265 1.75 2.82 -13.82
CA ILE A 265 0.34 3.26 -13.84
C ILE A 265 0.08 4.35 -14.87
N VAL A 266 0.97 5.34 -15.00
CA VAL A 266 0.84 6.42 -16.00
C VAL A 266 0.78 5.86 -17.43
N ALA A 267 1.66 4.90 -17.75
CA ALA A 267 1.66 4.24 -19.05
C ALA A 267 0.43 3.35 -19.24
N ALA A 268 -0.02 2.68 -18.17
CA ALA A 268 -1.22 1.85 -18.18
C ALA A 268 -2.49 2.68 -18.41
N ILE A 269 -2.59 3.88 -17.81
CA ILE A 269 -3.68 4.83 -18.06
C ILE A 269 -3.67 5.25 -19.53
N ALA A 270 -2.52 5.70 -20.06
CA ALA A 270 -2.41 6.15 -21.44
C ALA A 270 -2.77 5.04 -22.44
N LEU A 271 -2.26 3.82 -22.23
CA LEU A 271 -2.65 2.65 -23.00
C LEU A 271 -4.15 2.33 -22.83
N GLY A 272 -4.62 2.39 -21.59
CA GLY A 272 -6.00 2.16 -21.19
C GLY A 272 -6.99 3.02 -21.97
N LEU A 273 -6.64 4.28 -22.30
CA LEU A 273 -7.45 5.17 -23.13
C LEU A 273 -7.74 4.58 -24.53
N LEU A 274 -6.79 3.85 -25.10
CA LEU A 274 -6.88 3.26 -26.44
C LEU A 274 -7.46 1.84 -26.45
N LEU A 275 -7.45 1.18 -25.30
CA LEU A 275 -7.91 -0.19 -25.13
C LEU A 275 -9.45 -0.31 -25.14
N PRO A 276 -10.03 -1.41 -25.65
CA PRO A 276 -11.44 -1.73 -25.50
C PRO A 276 -11.90 -1.68 -24.03
N LYS A 277 -13.06 -1.05 -23.79
CA LYS A 277 -13.57 -0.84 -22.41
C LYS A 277 -14.34 -2.02 -21.84
N LYS A 278 -14.81 -2.93 -22.70
CA LYS A 278 -15.55 -4.12 -22.28
C LYS A 278 -14.61 -5.30 -22.12
N ARG A 279 -14.58 -5.91 -20.94
CA ARG A 279 -13.67 -7.03 -20.62
C ARG A 279 -13.88 -8.24 -21.52
N GLN A 280 -15.11 -8.48 -21.98
CA GLN A 280 -15.43 -9.54 -22.95
C GLN A 280 -14.60 -9.48 -24.23
N ARG A 281 -14.08 -8.31 -24.61
CA ARG A 281 -13.22 -8.15 -25.80
C ARG A 281 -11.86 -8.86 -25.65
N TYR A 282 -11.45 -9.19 -24.43
CA TYR A 282 -10.19 -9.87 -24.13
C TYR A 282 -10.36 -11.37 -23.88
N LEU A 283 -11.58 -11.87 -23.83
CA LEU A 283 -11.89 -13.23 -23.43
C LEU A 283 -12.15 -14.14 -24.64
N SER A 284 -11.84 -15.43 -24.52
CA SER A 284 -12.10 -16.47 -25.54
C SER A 284 -13.37 -17.27 -25.29
N GLY A 285 -14.05 -17.04 -24.17
CA GLY A 285 -15.27 -17.76 -23.79
C GLY A 285 -15.82 -17.25 -22.46
N ALA A 286 -15.72 -18.08 -21.43
CA ALA A 286 -16.15 -17.78 -20.07
C ALA A 286 -15.51 -16.49 -19.51
N ASP A 287 -16.23 -15.83 -18.60
CA ASP A 287 -15.77 -14.64 -17.92
C ASP A 287 -15.25 -14.99 -16.53
N PRO A 288 -13.93 -14.90 -16.28
CA PRO A 288 -13.37 -15.29 -15.00
C PRO A 288 -14.00 -14.52 -13.84
N PHE A 289 -14.42 -13.26 -14.01
CA PHE A 289 -14.99 -12.47 -12.92
C PHE A 289 -16.36 -12.94 -12.42
N VAL A 290 -16.98 -13.92 -13.08
CA VAL A 290 -18.23 -14.55 -12.64
C VAL A 290 -18.08 -16.05 -12.32
N GLU A 291 -16.91 -16.63 -12.55
CA GLU A 291 -16.66 -18.04 -12.22
C GLU A 291 -16.54 -18.23 -10.71
N PRO A 292 -17.07 -19.34 -10.15
CA PRO A 292 -17.12 -19.54 -8.70
C PRO A 292 -15.78 -19.43 -7.98
N GLU A 293 -14.71 -20.02 -8.54
CA GLU A 293 -13.37 -19.99 -7.96
C GLU A 293 -12.77 -18.59 -7.93
N TRP A 294 -13.03 -17.79 -8.95
CA TRP A 294 -12.59 -16.40 -9.03
C TRP A 294 -13.39 -15.51 -8.09
N VAL A 295 -14.72 -15.65 -8.07
CA VAL A 295 -15.60 -14.91 -7.15
C VAL A 295 -15.25 -15.22 -5.69
N ALA A 296 -14.86 -16.45 -5.38
CA ALA A 296 -14.38 -16.81 -4.05
C ALA A 296 -13.13 -16.00 -3.68
N GLN A 297 -12.12 -15.91 -4.55
CA GLN A 297 -10.91 -15.13 -4.26
C GLN A 297 -11.15 -13.62 -4.25
N LEU A 298 -12.04 -13.11 -5.10
CA LEU A 298 -12.46 -11.70 -5.09
C LEU A 298 -13.13 -11.38 -3.74
N ARG A 299 -14.04 -12.21 -3.25
CA ARG A 299 -14.69 -12.01 -1.94
C ARG A 299 -13.71 -12.15 -0.78
N ASP A 300 -12.81 -13.11 -0.84
CA ASP A 300 -11.80 -13.36 0.18
C ASP A 300 -10.80 -12.19 0.33
N ASN A 301 -10.64 -11.38 -0.72
CA ASN A 301 -9.83 -10.16 -0.70
C ASN A 301 -10.66 -8.86 -0.52
N SER A 302 -11.99 -8.96 -0.43
CA SER A 302 -12.86 -7.81 -0.11
C SER A 302 -12.65 -7.30 1.33
N LEU A 303 -12.83 -6.00 1.53
CA LEU A 303 -12.71 -5.35 2.84
C LEU A 303 -14.02 -5.34 3.63
N GLY A 304 -13.90 -5.17 4.94
CA GLY A 304 -15.02 -4.96 5.85
C GLY A 304 -15.47 -6.20 6.62
N HIS A 305 -14.88 -7.37 6.37
CA HIS A 305 -15.33 -8.64 6.98
C HIS A 305 -14.60 -9.01 8.27
N ILE A 306 -13.54 -8.29 8.61
CA ILE A 306 -12.74 -8.47 9.82
C ILE A 306 -12.73 -7.12 10.55
N ALA A 307 -12.86 -7.13 11.88
CA ALA A 307 -12.86 -5.92 12.69
C ALA A 307 -11.41 -5.47 12.96
N PRO A 308 -10.96 -4.28 12.50
CA PRO A 308 -9.74 -3.68 13.02
C PRO A 308 -9.90 -3.31 14.49
N ALA A 309 -8.82 -3.40 15.26
CA ALA A 309 -8.82 -2.97 16.67
C ALA A 309 -8.58 -1.46 16.84
N ALA A 310 -7.82 -0.85 15.93
CA ALA A 310 -7.54 0.59 15.95
C ALA A 310 -8.76 1.39 15.45
N PRO A 311 -8.88 2.69 15.78
CA PRO A 311 -9.84 3.60 15.15
C PRO A 311 -9.52 3.91 13.68
N LEU A 312 -10.54 4.16 12.86
CA LEU A 312 -10.42 4.37 11.41
C LEU A 312 -11.00 5.71 10.96
N LEU A 313 -10.31 6.33 10.01
CA LEU A 313 -10.86 7.37 9.15
C LEU A 313 -10.99 6.84 7.72
N VAL A 314 -12.19 6.92 7.14
CA VAL A 314 -12.43 6.55 5.73
C VAL A 314 -12.98 7.73 4.93
N GLY A 315 -12.70 7.77 3.63
CA GLY A 315 -13.22 8.84 2.78
C GLY A 315 -12.81 8.71 1.33
N ALA A 316 -13.63 9.27 0.44
CA ALA A 316 -13.35 9.38 -1.00
C ALA A 316 -14.11 10.58 -1.56
N GLY A 317 -13.73 11.01 -2.76
CA GLY A 317 -14.47 12.02 -3.51
C GLY A 317 -15.89 11.56 -3.83
N ARG A 318 -16.86 12.47 -3.75
CA ARG A 318 -18.26 12.16 -4.12
C ARG A 318 -18.43 11.87 -5.61
N GLN A 319 -17.54 12.38 -6.46
CA GLN A 319 -17.55 12.15 -7.92
C GLN A 319 -16.48 11.15 -8.36
N ASP A 320 -16.06 10.26 -7.46
CA ASP A 320 -15.05 9.25 -7.76
C ASP A 320 -15.54 8.30 -8.88
N GLN A 321 -14.81 8.35 -9.98
CA GLN A 321 -15.05 7.65 -11.24
C GLN A 321 -14.25 6.35 -11.37
N VAL A 322 -13.40 6.04 -10.39
CA VAL A 322 -12.58 4.81 -10.35
C VAL A 322 -13.14 3.87 -9.29
N ILE A 323 -13.33 4.39 -8.07
CA ILE A 323 -13.85 3.66 -6.93
C ILE A 323 -15.15 4.35 -6.52
N PRO A 324 -16.32 3.85 -6.98
CA PRO A 324 -17.59 4.51 -6.73
C PRO A 324 -17.81 4.77 -5.25
N TYR A 325 -18.30 5.97 -4.90
CA TYR A 325 -18.43 6.43 -3.51
C TYR A 325 -19.17 5.46 -2.58
N ARG A 326 -20.11 4.66 -3.12
CA ARG A 326 -20.82 3.61 -2.39
C ARG A 326 -19.93 2.54 -1.77
N GLN A 327 -18.70 2.35 -2.29
CA GLN A 327 -17.69 1.48 -1.67
C GLN A 327 -17.28 1.99 -0.28
N VAL A 328 -17.20 3.32 -0.10
CA VAL A 328 -16.94 3.93 1.23
C VAL A 328 -18.15 3.74 2.15
N GLU A 329 -19.37 3.90 1.64
CA GLU A 329 -20.60 3.68 2.40
C GLU A 329 -20.71 2.22 2.86
N LEU A 330 -20.38 1.27 1.98
CA LEU A 330 -20.33 -0.16 2.27
C LEU A 330 -19.28 -0.49 3.34
N LEU A 331 -18.07 0.08 3.24
CA LEU A 331 -17.03 -0.14 4.24
C LEU A 331 -17.42 0.40 5.63
N LEU A 332 -18.00 1.60 5.67
CA LEU A 332 -18.56 2.18 6.89
C LEU A 332 -19.61 1.27 7.51
N GLN A 333 -20.54 0.78 6.69
CA GLN A 333 -21.60 -0.12 7.14
C GLN A 333 -21.03 -1.42 7.71
N ARG A 334 -20.15 -2.09 6.96
CA ARG A 334 -19.54 -3.37 7.34
C ARG A 334 -18.76 -3.27 8.65
N TRP A 335 -17.88 -2.27 8.79
CA TRP A 335 -17.10 -2.10 10.01
C TRP A 335 -17.92 -1.62 11.22
N ARG A 336 -18.93 -0.77 11.03
CA ARG A 336 -19.86 -0.41 12.12
C ARG A 336 -20.65 -1.62 12.61
N ALA A 337 -21.07 -2.50 11.71
CA ALA A 337 -21.75 -3.75 12.08
C ALA A 337 -20.86 -4.69 12.91
N LEU A 338 -19.53 -4.54 12.81
CA LEU A 338 -18.55 -5.25 13.61
C LEU A 338 -18.14 -4.49 14.89
N GLY A 339 -18.74 -3.34 15.19
CA GLY A 339 -18.45 -2.55 16.39
C GLY A 339 -17.17 -1.71 16.34
N VAL A 340 -16.60 -1.50 15.15
CA VAL A 340 -15.35 -0.73 14.95
C VAL A 340 -15.62 0.77 15.09
N ASP A 341 -14.73 1.53 15.76
CA ASP A 341 -14.73 3.01 15.70
C ASP A 341 -14.25 3.46 14.32
N VAL A 342 -15.18 3.56 13.38
CA VAL A 342 -14.94 4.08 12.03
C VAL A 342 -15.72 5.37 11.80
N ARG A 343 -14.98 6.39 11.38
CA ARG A 343 -15.51 7.71 11.04
C ARG A 343 -15.25 8.01 9.58
N GLN A 344 -16.14 8.81 9.02
CA GLN A 344 -16.01 9.28 7.66
C GLN A 344 -15.45 10.70 7.62
N HIS A 345 -14.50 10.96 6.73
CA HIS A 345 -14.19 12.31 6.28
C HIS A 345 -14.99 12.65 5.00
N PRO A 346 -15.91 13.63 5.03
CA PRO A 346 -16.70 13.99 3.86
C PRO A 346 -15.90 14.86 2.89
N ILE A 347 -15.77 14.41 1.64
CA ILE A 347 -15.18 15.18 0.54
C ILE A 347 -16.29 15.50 -0.46
N ARG A 348 -16.89 16.69 -0.34
CA ARG A 348 -18.08 17.09 -1.11
C ARG A 348 -17.80 17.29 -2.60
N PHE A 349 -16.61 17.80 -2.92
CA PHE A 349 -16.18 18.10 -4.27
C PHE A 349 -14.82 17.47 -4.53
N GLY A 350 -14.77 16.55 -5.49
CA GLY A 350 -13.55 15.85 -5.87
C GLY A 350 -13.89 14.55 -6.58
N GLU A 351 -13.17 14.30 -7.66
CA GLU A 351 -13.08 12.98 -8.29
C GLU A 351 -11.89 12.19 -7.69
N HIS A 352 -11.59 10.99 -8.19
CA HIS A 352 -10.62 10.08 -7.58
C HIS A 352 -9.26 10.74 -7.25
N ILE A 353 -8.72 11.56 -8.16
CA ILE A 353 -7.38 12.15 -8.05
C ILE A 353 -7.41 13.42 -7.18
N THR A 354 -8.35 14.32 -7.43
CA THR A 354 -8.52 15.60 -6.74
C THR A 354 -9.01 15.47 -5.30
N ALA A 355 -9.62 14.34 -4.94
CA ALA A 355 -9.96 14.01 -3.57
C ALA A 355 -8.75 13.51 -2.75
N ALA A 356 -7.71 12.94 -3.39
CA ALA A 356 -6.53 12.42 -2.70
C ALA A 356 -5.82 13.43 -1.78
N PRO A 357 -5.49 14.66 -2.20
CA PRO A 357 -4.86 15.64 -1.30
C PRO A 357 -5.77 16.07 -0.15
N GLN A 358 -7.10 16.13 -0.37
CA GLN A 358 -8.07 16.46 0.67
C GLN A 358 -8.10 15.36 1.74
N PHE A 359 -8.16 14.09 1.29
CA PHE A 359 -8.12 12.95 2.20
C PHE A 359 -6.77 12.81 2.91
N SER A 360 -5.64 13.00 2.21
CA SER A 360 -4.29 12.97 2.80
C SER A 360 -4.18 13.97 3.96
N ARG A 361 -4.63 15.20 3.76
CA ARG A 361 -4.65 16.22 4.82
C ARG A 361 -5.47 15.76 6.03
N ALA A 362 -6.68 15.25 5.80
CA ALA A 362 -7.58 14.81 6.87
C ALA A 362 -7.06 13.56 7.60
N GLY A 363 -6.57 12.58 6.86
CA GLY A 363 -5.97 11.36 7.41
C GLY A 363 -4.75 11.65 8.28
N PHE A 364 -3.86 12.54 7.84
CA PHE A 364 -2.73 12.94 8.65
C PHE A 364 -3.12 13.80 9.87
N ALA A 365 -4.18 14.61 9.79
CA ALA A 365 -4.70 15.29 10.97
C ALA A 365 -5.24 14.28 11.99
N PHE A 366 -6.05 13.33 11.53
CA PHE A 366 -6.56 12.24 12.36
C PHE A 366 -5.44 11.45 13.05
N LEU A 367 -4.41 11.03 12.32
CA LEU A 367 -3.28 10.31 12.92
C LEU A 367 -2.50 11.18 13.93
N ALA A 368 -2.28 12.46 13.63
CA ALA A 368 -1.60 13.39 14.54
C ALA A 368 -2.35 13.55 15.88
N ASP A 369 -3.68 13.66 15.83
CA ASP A 369 -4.51 13.77 17.03
C ASP A 369 -4.40 12.51 17.89
N HIS A 370 -4.38 11.32 17.27
CA HIS A 370 -4.22 10.04 17.96
C HIS A 370 -2.82 9.87 18.58
N PHE A 371 -1.77 10.28 17.88
CA PHE A 371 -0.40 10.28 18.42
C PHE A 371 -0.26 11.21 19.63
N SER A 372 -0.72 12.46 19.50
CA SER A 372 -0.65 13.47 20.57
C SER A 372 -1.46 13.07 21.81
N SER A 373 -2.63 12.47 21.60
CA SER A 373 -3.49 11.98 22.69
C SER A 373 -2.85 10.81 23.45
N ALA A 374 -2.14 9.92 22.74
CA ALA A 374 -1.44 8.81 23.37
C ALA A 374 -0.26 9.30 24.24
N GLU A 375 0.51 10.25 23.73
CA GLU A 375 1.59 10.90 24.49
C GLU A 375 1.06 11.58 25.76
N SER A 376 -0.04 12.32 25.66
CA SER A 376 -0.66 12.99 26.81
C SER A 376 -1.09 12.00 27.89
N ARG A 377 -1.71 10.87 27.51
CA ARG A 377 -2.11 9.82 28.47
C ARG A 377 -0.91 9.16 29.15
N MET A 378 0.19 8.97 28.43
CA MET A 378 1.43 8.43 29.00
C MET A 378 1.99 9.36 30.07
N LEU A 379 2.09 10.67 29.77
CA LEU A 379 2.57 11.68 30.71
C LEU A 379 1.68 11.82 31.95
N SER A 380 0.35 11.71 31.81
CA SER A 380 -0.57 11.72 32.95
C SER A 380 -0.35 10.51 33.88
N ARG A 381 -0.19 9.30 33.32
CA ARG A 381 0.04 8.09 34.11
C ARG A 381 1.36 8.11 34.88
N GLU A 382 2.41 8.67 34.29
CA GLU A 382 3.71 8.83 34.97
C GLU A 382 3.62 9.81 36.14
N LYS A 383 2.85 10.90 36.01
CA LYS A 383 2.61 11.87 37.10
C LYS A 383 1.78 11.30 38.24
N GLU A 384 0.89 10.35 37.97
CA GLU A 384 0.09 9.69 39.02
C GLU A 384 0.88 8.58 39.74
N ALA A 385 1.95 8.07 39.14
CA ALA A 385 2.76 6.98 39.67
C ALA A 385 4.01 7.42 40.46
N GLY A 386 4.36 8.70 40.41
CA GLY A 386 5.46 9.32 41.17
C GLY A 386 4.93 10.29 42.22
#